data_AF-I3XCM9-F1
#
_entry.id   AF-I3XCM9-F1
#
_cell.length_a   1.000
_cell.length_b   1.000
_cell.length_c   1.000
_cell.angle_alpha   90.00
_cell.angle_beta   90.00
_cell.angle_gamma   90.00
#
_symmetry.space_group_name_H-M   'P 1'
#
loop_
_entity.id
_entity.type
_entity.pdbx_description
1 polymer ?
#
loop_
_entity_poly.entity_id
_entity_poly.type
_entity_poly.pdbx_seq_one_letter_code
_entity_poly.pdbx_strand_id
1 'polypeptide(L)'
;MPQKENKLQKLTLMLGQTVAAMRVNEMLMCRLMHWIAAQTDDPQRFIAEAVEDVRHELRSGAAVDGSTVMAEAAKEALEYLDNLSTEMLAIRRRTRRPGETNGLSPLDGHRFPSFTSALEGHLNISPQHHDR
;
A
#
# COMPACT_ATOMS: atom_id res chain seq x y z
N MET A 1 1.16 19.80 32.42
CA MET A 1 0.67 18.65 31.60
C MET A 1 1.24 18.56 30.16
N PRO A 2 2.38 19.16 29.74
CA PRO A 2 2.79 19.15 28.32
C PRO A 2 3.47 17.85 27.82
N GLN A 3 3.91 16.97 28.73
CA GLN A 3 4.71 15.79 28.36
C GLN A 3 3.86 14.65 27.76
N LYS A 4 2.58 14.55 28.12
CA LYS A 4 1.66 13.52 27.58
C LYS A 4 1.23 13.83 26.14
N GLU A 5 0.94 15.10 25.84
CA GLU A 5 0.53 15.54 24.50
C GLU A 5 1.67 15.37 23.48
N ASN A 6 2.91 15.70 23.86
CA ASN A 6 4.09 15.48 23.01
C ASN A 6 4.33 13.99 22.69
N LYS A 7 4.09 13.09 23.66
CA LYS A 7 4.21 11.63 23.44
C LYS A 7 3.14 11.13 22.47
N LEU A 8 1.89 11.58 22.64
CA LEU A 8 0.80 11.19 21.77
C LEU A 8 1.05 11.69 20.33
N GLN A 9 1.45 12.94 20.15
CA GLN A 9 1.78 13.50 18.85
C GLN A 9 2.92 12.73 18.15
N LYS A 10 3.97 12.36 18.90
CA LYS A 10 5.08 11.55 18.36
C LYS A 10 4.61 10.15 17.94
N LEU A 11 3.77 9.50 18.74
CA LEU A 11 3.21 8.19 18.39
C LEU A 11 2.32 8.27 17.15
N THR A 12 1.49 9.31 17.04
CA THR A 12 0.66 9.54 15.85
C THR A 12 1.52 9.75 14.59
N LEU A 13 2.60 10.54 14.71
CA LEU A 13 3.53 10.74 13.59
C LEU A 13 4.21 9.43 13.17
N MET A 14 4.70 8.65 14.13
CA MET A 14 5.32 7.35 13.86
C MET A 14 4.34 6.38 13.20
N LEU A 15 3.09 6.33 13.68
CA LEU A 15 2.05 5.52 13.06
C LEU A 15 1.79 5.96 11.61
N GLY A 16 1.67 7.26 11.36
CA GLY A 16 1.49 7.79 10.00
C GLY A 16 2.65 7.43 9.07
N GLN A 17 3.89 7.53 9.55
CA GLN A 17 5.08 7.13 8.80
C GLN A 17 5.11 5.62 8.49
N THR A 18 4.75 4.79 9.47
CA THR A 18 4.67 3.33 9.28
C THR A 18 3.59 2.97 8.26
N VAL A 19 2.40 3.57 8.34
CA VAL A 19 1.34 3.34 7.34
C VAL A 19 1.80 3.77 5.95
N ALA A 20 2.44 4.94 5.82
CA ALA A 20 2.96 5.40 4.54
C ALA A 20 3.99 4.43 3.94
N ALA A 21 4.94 3.95 4.76
CA ALA A 21 5.94 2.98 4.33
C ALA A 21 5.30 1.65 3.88
N MET A 22 4.31 1.14 4.64
CA MET A 22 3.58 -0.08 4.26
C MET A 22 2.84 0.08 2.93
N ARG A 23 2.21 1.23 2.69
CA ARG A 23 1.53 1.52 1.41
C ARG A 23 2.49 1.60 0.24
N VAL A 24 3.66 2.21 0.42
CA VAL A 24 4.70 2.24 -0.63
C VAL A 24 5.19 0.82 -0.94
N ASN A 25 5.44 0.00 0.09
CA ASN A 25 5.86 -1.38 -0.08
C ASN A 25 4.80 -2.21 -0.82
N GLU A 26 3.52 -2.11 -0.42
CA GLU A 26 2.39 -2.73 -1.11
C GLU A 26 2.38 -2.37 -2.60
N MET A 27 2.45 -1.07 -2.92
CA MET A 27 2.43 -0.60 -4.31
C MET A 27 3.60 -1.16 -5.13
N LEU A 28 4.81 -1.16 -4.56
CA LEU A 28 6.01 -1.68 -5.23
C LEU A 28 5.90 -3.19 -5.46
N MET A 29 5.47 -3.95 -4.45
CA MET A 29 5.33 -5.40 -4.54
C MET A 29 4.26 -5.80 -5.56
N CYS A 30 3.10 -5.14 -5.56
CA CYS A 30 2.05 -5.39 -6.56
C CYS A 30 2.54 -5.13 -7.98
N ARG A 31 3.26 -4.00 -8.20
CA ARG A 31 3.84 -3.68 -9.51
C ARG A 31 4.87 -4.71 -9.95
N LEU A 32 5.75 -5.12 -9.05
CA LEU A 32 6.76 -6.14 -9.33
C LEU A 32 6.10 -7.47 -9.70
N MET A 33 5.12 -7.90 -8.92
CA MET A 33 4.35 -9.11 -9.18
C MET A 33 3.65 -9.08 -10.54
N HIS A 34 3.00 -7.96 -10.89
CA HIS A 34 2.37 -7.80 -12.19
C HIS A 34 3.39 -7.81 -13.34
N TRP A 35 4.56 -7.21 -13.14
CA TRP A 35 5.64 -7.18 -14.13
C TRP A 35 6.26 -8.58 -14.35
N ILE A 36 6.49 -9.35 -13.28
CA ILE A 36 6.97 -10.74 -13.40
C ILE A 36 5.91 -11.60 -14.07
N ALA A 37 4.65 -11.51 -13.61
CA ALA A 37 3.53 -12.22 -14.21
C ALA A 37 3.31 -11.86 -15.69
N ALA A 38 3.79 -10.72 -16.18
CA ALA A 38 3.70 -10.38 -17.61
C ALA A 38 4.70 -11.16 -18.48
N GLN A 39 5.72 -11.75 -17.86
CA GLN A 39 6.79 -12.53 -18.50
C GLN A 39 6.57 -14.04 -18.40
N THR A 40 5.52 -14.48 -17.70
CA THR A 40 5.18 -15.90 -17.51
C THR A 40 4.08 -16.35 -18.48
N ASP A 41 4.11 -17.63 -18.85
CA ASP A 41 3.09 -18.24 -19.72
C ASP A 41 1.69 -18.27 -19.09
N ASP A 42 1.61 -18.48 -17.76
CA ASP A 42 0.37 -18.41 -16.99
C ASP A 42 0.48 -17.39 -15.84
N PRO A 43 0.14 -16.12 -16.13
CA PRO A 43 0.21 -15.02 -15.17
C PRO A 43 -0.73 -15.16 -13.97
N GLN A 44 -1.89 -15.78 -14.17
CA GLN A 44 -2.89 -15.92 -13.10
C GLN A 44 -2.44 -16.99 -12.12
N ARG A 45 -1.95 -18.10 -12.65
CA ARG A 45 -1.36 -19.16 -11.84
C ARG A 45 -0.13 -18.67 -11.09
N PHE A 46 0.77 -17.91 -11.73
CA PHE A 46 1.92 -17.32 -11.05
C PHE A 46 1.53 -16.47 -9.84
N ILE A 47 0.57 -15.56 -10.00
CA ILE A 47 0.10 -14.73 -8.89
C ILE A 47 -0.55 -15.59 -7.80
N ALA A 48 -1.35 -16.58 -8.16
CA ALA A 48 -2.02 -17.47 -7.20
C ALA A 48 -1.02 -18.30 -6.38
N GLU A 49 0.02 -18.85 -7.02
CA GLU A 49 1.08 -19.62 -6.35
C GLU A 49 1.85 -18.73 -5.37
N ALA A 50 2.30 -17.55 -5.81
CA ALA A 50 3.02 -16.62 -4.92
C ALA A 50 2.17 -16.14 -3.73
N VAL A 51 0.86 -15.93 -3.93
CA VAL A 51 -0.06 -15.59 -2.84
C VAL A 51 -0.21 -16.75 -1.86
N GLU A 52 -0.26 -18.00 -2.34
CA GLU A 52 -0.31 -19.17 -1.45
C GLU A 52 0.98 -19.33 -0.64
N ASP A 53 2.15 -19.05 -1.23
CA ASP A 53 3.42 -19.08 -0.50
C ASP A 53 3.41 -18.08 0.67
N VAL A 54 3.00 -16.84 0.42
CA VAL A 54 2.87 -15.81 1.49
C VAL A 54 1.83 -16.23 2.53
N ARG A 55 0.71 -16.83 2.09
CA ARG A 55 -0.33 -17.34 2.99
C ARG A 55 0.22 -18.45 3.90
N HIS A 56 1.04 -19.34 3.35
CA HIS A 56 1.70 -20.39 4.12
C HIS A 56 2.68 -19.81 5.16
N GLU A 57 3.51 -18.84 4.76
CA GLU A 57 4.45 -18.17 5.66
C GLU A 57 3.73 -17.46 6.82
N LEU A 58 2.65 -16.72 6.53
CA LEU A 58 1.85 -16.04 7.56
C LEU A 58 1.25 -17.01 8.57
N ARG A 59 0.69 -18.13 8.10
CA ARG A 59 0.14 -19.19 8.97
C ARG A 59 1.23 -19.84 9.82
N SER A 60 2.38 -20.12 9.21
CA SER A 60 3.53 -20.71 9.90
C SER A 60 4.07 -19.79 11.00
N GLY A 61 4.28 -18.51 10.70
CA GLY A 61 4.73 -17.52 11.67
C GLY A 61 3.77 -17.38 12.87
N ALA A 62 2.46 -17.36 12.60
CA ALA A 62 1.45 -17.28 13.67
C ALA A 62 1.43 -18.52 14.58
N ALA A 63 1.68 -19.71 14.02
CA ALA A 63 1.69 -20.96 14.77
C ALA A 63 2.92 -21.09 15.70
N VAL A 64 4.04 -20.47 15.33
CA VAL A 64 5.30 -20.52 16.10
C VAL A 64 5.22 -19.64 17.37
N ASP A 65 4.59 -18.47 17.29
CA ASP A 65 4.58 -17.52 18.40
C ASP A 65 3.57 -17.85 19.52
N GLY A 66 2.51 -18.62 19.24
CA GLY A 66 1.51 -19.06 20.23
C GLY A 66 0.72 -17.94 20.94
N SER A 67 0.97 -16.68 20.57
CA SER A 67 0.37 -15.48 21.15
C SER A 67 -0.98 -15.16 20.49
N THR A 68 -1.98 -14.84 21.31
CA THR A 68 -3.31 -14.43 20.83
C THR A 68 -3.27 -13.15 19.99
N VAL A 69 -2.35 -12.23 20.30
CA VAL A 69 -2.16 -10.98 19.54
C VAL A 69 -1.59 -11.27 18.15
N MET A 70 -0.64 -12.21 18.05
CA MET A 70 -0.07 -12.62 16.77
C MET A 70 -1.06 -13.41 15.92
N ALA A 71 -1.90 -14.22 16.55
CA ALA A 71 -2.97 -14.94 15.86
C ALA A 71 -3.99 -13.99 15.21
N GLU A 72 -4.41 -12.93 15.92
CA GLU A 72 -5.34 -11.94 15.36
C GLU A 72 -4.67 -11.12 14.25
N ALA A 73 -3.42 -10.67 14.46
CA ALA A 73 -2.67 -9.95 13.43
C ALA A 73 -2.47 -10.79 12.16
N ALA A 74 -2.19 -12.09 12.31
CA ALA A 74 -2.07 -13.00 11.18
C ALA A 74 -3.39 -13.19 10.44
N LYS A 75 -4.51 -13.27 11.17
CA LYS A 75 -5.85 -13.35 10.57
C LYS A 75 -6.16 -12.08 9.75
N GLU A 76 -5.92 -10.90 10.31
CA GLU A 76 -6.10 -9.63 9.59
C GLU A 76 -5.21 -9.56 8.34
N ALA A 77 -3.96 -10.00 8.45
CA ALA A 77 -3.04 -10.06 7.32
C ALA A 77 -3.49 -11.02 6.22
N LEU A 78 -4.06 -12.17 6.59
CA LEU A 78 -4.61 -13.15 5.65
C LEU A 78 -5.84 -12.61 4.92
N GLU A 79 -6.78 -11.98 5.64
CA GLU A 79 -7.96 -11.34 5.05
C GLU A 79 -7.56 -10.22 4.08
N TYR A 80 -6.57 -9.42 4.47
CA TYR A 80 -6.02 -8.38 3.61
C TYR A 80 -5.34 -8.94 2.35
N LEU A 81 -4.55 -10.02 2.49
CA LEU A 81 -3.91 -10.70 1.37
C LEU A 81 -4.94 -11.26 0.38
N ASP A 82 -6.04 -11.83 0.86
CA ASP A 82 -7.11 -12.37 0.01
C ASP A 82 -7.77 -11.26 -0.82
N ASN A 83 -8.06 -10.11 -0.21
CA ASN A 83 -8.57 -8.93 -0.91
C ASN A 83 -7.57 -8.42 -1.96
N LEU A 84 -6.29 -8.27 -1.58
CA LEU A 84 -5.24 -7.79 -2.47
C LEU A 84 -5.05 -8.73 -3.67
N SER A 85 -5.09 -10.04 -3.45
CA SER A 85 -4.99 -11.04 -4.52
C SER A 85 -6.16 -10.93 -5.51
N THR A 86 -7.37 -10.70 -5.01
CA THR A 86 -8.58 -10.52 -5.82
C THR A 86 -8.45 -9.27 -6.71
N GLU A 87 -7.97 -8.16 -6.15
CA GLU A 87 -7.71 -6.93 -6.90
C GLU A 87 -6.63 -7.13 -7.98
N MET A 88 -5.52 -7.79 -7.63
CA MET A 88 -4.43 -8.07 -8.55
C MET A 88 -4.87 -8.91 -9.75
N LEU A 89 -5.78 -9.88 -9.53
CA LEU A 89 -6.34 -10.72 -10.59
C LEU A 89 -7.39 -9.98 -11.44
N ALA A 90 -8.07 -8.97 -10.88
CA ALA A 90 -9.10 -8.20 -11.59
C ALA A 90 -8.52 -7.17 -12.58
N ILE A 91 -7.38 -6.55 -12.27
CA ILE A 91 -6.77 -5.45 -13.05
C ILE A 91 -6.52 -5.82 -14.52
N ARG A 92 -6.22 -7.09 -14.83
CA ARG A 92 -5.97 -7.51 -16.23
C ARG A 92 -7.20 -7.52 -17.13
N ARG A 93 -8.42 -7.47 -16.60
CA ARG A 93 -9.63 -7.39 -17.44
C ARG A 93 -9.80 -6.02 -18.11
N ARG A 94 -9.13 -4.97 -17.64
CA ARG A 94 -9.30 -3.60 -18.15
C ARG A 94 -8.28 -3.13 -19.19
N THR A 95 -7.12 -3.77 -19.32
CA THR A 95 -6.00 -3.17 -20.08
C THR A 95 -5.37 -4.12 -21.10
N ARG A 96 -6.16 -4.55 -22.10
CA ARG A 96 -5.58 -5.10 -23.32
C ARG A 96 -6.28 -4.48 -24.54
N ARG A 97 -5.82 -3.30 -24.97
CA ARG A 97 -5.94 -2.91 -26.37
C ARG A 97 -4.80 -3.60 -27.13
N PRO A 98 -5.09 -4.41 -28.16
CA PRO A 98 -4.06 -5.08 -28.93
C PRO A 98 -3.37 -4.05 -29.84
N GLY A 99 -2.07 -3.77 -29.65
CA GLY A 99 -1.35 -2.93 -30.60
C GLY A 99 0.02 -2.36 -30.19
N GLU A 100 0.34 -2.25 -28.91
CA GLU A 100 1.57 -1.55 -28.49
C GLU A 100 2.61 -2.50 -27.92
N THR A 101 3.28 -3.23 -28.83
CA THR A 101 4.65 -3.68 -28.59
C THR A 101 5.56 -2.66 -29.26
N ASN A 102 6.22 -1.82 -28.45
CA ASN A 102 7.63 -1.39 -28.60
C ASN A 102 7.87 -0.05 -27.90
N GLY A 103 8.55 -0.13 -26.74
CA GLY A 103 9.33 0.96 -26.18
C GLY A 103 8.58 1.93 -25.27
N LEU A 104 9.23 2.20 -24.12
CA LEU A 104 9.09 3.35 -23.23
C LEU A 104 8.17 3.21 -22.00
N SER A 105 8.87 3.00 -20.87
CA SER A 105 8.59 3.29 -19.46
C SER A 105 7.15 3.18 -18.91
N PRO A 106 6.87 2.24 -17.97
CA PRO A 106 5.58 2.11 -17.28
C PRO A 106 5.16 3.30 -16.39
N LEU A 107 5.91 4.40 -16.42
CA LEU A 107 5.77 5.56 -15.54
C LEU A 107 5.02 6.73 -16.19
N ASP A 108 4.83 6.74 -17.52
CA ASP A 108 4.34 7.90 -18.27
C ASP A 108 2.84 8.23 -18.10
N GLY A 109 2.09 7.45 -17.31
CA GLY A 109 0.64 7.62 -17.14
C GLY A 109 0.16 7.97 -15.73
N HIS A 110 1.04 8.01 -14.72
CA HIS A 110 0.59 7.95 -13.32
C HIS A 110 0.97 9.18 -12.51
N ARG A 111 -0.04 10.04 -12.28
CA ARG A 111 0.02 11.16 -11.34
C ARG A 111 0.07 10.61 -9.91
N PHE A 112 1.20 10.79 -9.24
CA PHE A 112 1.33 10.51 -7.81
C PHE A 112 0.46 11.51 -7.02
N PRO A 113 -0.33 11.06 -6.03
CA PRO A 113 -0.90 11.98 -5.06
C PRO A 113 0.24 12.60 -4.24
N SER A 114 0.18 13.91 -4.01
CA SER A 114 1.13 14.60 -3.13
C SER A 114 0.89 14.12 -1.70
N PHE A 115 1.85 13.41 -1.12
CA PHE A 115 1.75 12.92 0.26
C PHE A 115 2.06 14.00 1.30
N THR A 116 2.27 15.26 0.88
CA THR A 116 2.58 16.39 1.75
C THR A 116 1.49 17.45 1.84
N SER A 117 0.33 17.29 1.19
CA SER A 117 -0.73 18.32 1.21
C SER A 117 -1.55 18.41 2.50
N ALA A 118 -1.15 17.71 3.57
CA ALA A 118 -1.72 17.87 4.90
C ALA A 118 -0.96 18.93 5.73
N LEU A 119 -0.67 20.11 5.15
CA LEU A 119 -0.30 21.30 5.94
C LEU A 119 -0.45 22.65 5.19
N GLU A 120 -1.33 22.76 4.19
CA GLU A 120 -1.48 24.01 3.42
C GLU A 120 -2.89 24.61 3.50
N GLY A 121 -3.58 24.38 4.63
CA GLY A 121 -4.94 24.87 4.87
C GLY A 121 -5.11 25.84 6.04
N HIS A 122 -4.05 26.17 6.81
CA HIS A 122 -4.21 26.92 8.07
C HIS A 122 -3.27 28.11 8.29
N LEU A 123 -2.78 28.73 7.22
CA LEU A 123 -2.08 30.03 7.32
C LEU A 123 -2.54 30.98 6.19
N ASN A 124 -3.83 31.31 6.17
CA ASN A 124 -4.32 32.53 5.52
C ASN A 124 -5.17 33.31 6.51
N ILE A 125 -4.53 33.85 7.54
CA ILE A 125 -5.03 35.02 8.25
C ILE A 125 -4.19 36.19 7.73
N SER A 126 -4.64 36.81 6.64
CA SER A 126 -4.24 38.18 6.34
C SER A 126 -5.10 39.11 7.20
N PRO A 127 -4.50 40.01 8.00
CA PRO A 127 -5.26 41.05 8.68
C PRO A 127 -5.68 42.09 7.63
N GLN A 128 -6.98 42.16 7.31
CA GLN A 128 -7.51 43.35 6.66
C GLN A 128 -7.61 44.46 7.71
N HIS A 129 -6.55 45.26 7.78
CA HIS A 129 -6.59 46.62 8.27
C HIS A 129 -7.47 47.41 7.29
N HIS A 130 -8.65 47.84 7.73
CA HIS A 130 -9.40 48.89 7.06
C HIS A 130 -9.36 50.12 7.97
N ASP A 131 -8.44 51.04 7.65
CA ASP A 131 -8.44 52.39 8.17
C ASP A 131 -9.05 53.33 7.12
N ARG A 132 -10.03 54.10 7.60
CA ARG A 132 -10.66 55.32 7.04
C ARG A 132 -11.52 55.23 5.78
#